data_AF-A0A359E755-F1
#
_entry.id   AF-A0A359E755-F1
#
_cell.length_a   1.000
_cell.length_b   1.000
_cell.length_c   1.000
_cell.angle_alpha   90.00
_cell.angle_beta   90.00
_cell.angle_gamma   90.00
#
_symmetry.space_group_name_H-M   'P 1'
#
loop_
_entity.id
_entity.type
_entity.pdbx_description
1 polymer ?
#
loop_
_entity_poly.entity_id
_entity_poly.type
_entity_poly.pdbx_seq_one_letter_code
_entity_poly.pdbx_strand_id
1 'polypeptide(L)'
;IIAAIGCLSIIIYSGTFAQIAVVVLIIGSLLWYLAWGKSRVEFEHAVPQFKQNWKEHGIKVFIEAPEKHLSEDEEWFPAVRALDINKGRKVIAALANPVHEQALLRVSQLIATGKEEGGNVTGLNMVKVPYQTPISTIERKLHEQEPVRESIKDIIEESRIENLDVPNKEALSSTSFETATAASHDIFKGLISETEGREADMLVMGWQGGFSLGRIYNTPIQPIIKNLKADLAVLKDRELKDIDSIVVPWGGGLHAQLGMEIGIRIAQALDAKLRVLRLVKPGTDLSEEEEELQERVEPLLEGFKNVEITIKESTDVTGGMLEELEKRKDDLIIIGASHEWGIRNVLFGTIPDIIADRAPCSVLMVRRYVTDDWKLKATEGIKRVKEQLGMSSSPDTDVN
;
A
#
# COMPACT_ATOMS: atom_id res chain seq x y z
N ILE A 1 15.32 -23.54 -32.61
CA ILE A 1 16.30 -23.90 -33.66
C ILE A 1 15.88 -25.17 -34.43
N ILE A 2 15.69 -26.32 -33.76
CA ILE A 2 15.30 -27.59 -34.41
C ILE A 2 13.99 -27.47 -35.23
N ALA A 3 12.96 -26.79 -34.69
CA ALA A 3 11.70 -26.56 -35.41
C ALA A 3 11.85 -25.64 -36.64
N ALA A 4 12.74 -24.65 -36.58
CA ALA A 4 13.01 -23.74 -37.70
C ALA A 4 13.77 -24.46 -38.83
N ILE A 5 14.73 -25.31 -38.47
CA ILE A 5 15.44 -26.18 -39.43
C ILE A 5 14.46 -27.18 -40.06
N GLY A 6 13.53 -27.75 -39.29
CA GLY A 6 12.47 -28.61 -39.80
C GLY A 6 11.56 -27.91 -40.83
N CYS A 7 11.17 -26.66 -40.57
CA CYS A 7 10.38 -25.87 -41.53
C CYS A 7 11.16 -25.57 -42.82
N LEU A 8 12.46 -25.26 -42.72
CA LEU A 8 13.31 -25.00 -43.88
C LEU A 8 13.49 -26.26 -44.74
N SER A 9 13.63 -27.42 -44.10
CA SER A 9 13.70 -28.72 -44.78
C SER A 9 12.42 -29.08 -45.54
N ILE A 10 11.25 -28.71 -45.01
CA ILE A 10 9.95 -28.90 -45.69
C ILE A 10 9.87 -28.06 -46.98
N ILE A 11 10.42 -26.84 -46.97
CA ILE A 11 10.45 -25.96 -48.15
C ILE A 11 11.39 -26.53 -49.22
N ILE A 12 12.57 -27.04 -48.82
CA ILE A 12 13.54 -27.65 -49.72
C ILE A 12 13.00 -28.94 -50.35
N TYR A 13 12.19 -29.72 -49.62
CA TYR A 13 11.53 -30.92 -50.14
C TYR A 13 10.19 -30.67 -50.83
N SER A 14 9.69 -29.44 -50.84
CA SER A 14 8.49 -29.07 -51.59
C SER A 14 8.78 -28.97 -53.10
N GLY A 15 7.79 -29.28 -53.94
CA GLY A 15 7.94 -29.21 -55.40
C GLY A 15 8.38 -27.82 -55.88
N THR A 16 9.08 -27.76 -57.01
CA THR A 16 9.68 -26.52 -57.56
C THR A 16 8.71 -25.35 -57.65
N PHE A 17 7.43 -25.62 -57.91
CA PHE A 17 6.37 -24.61 -57.93
C PHE A 17 6.12 -23.96 -56.55
N ALA A 18 6.11 -24.75 -55.48
CA ALA A 18 5.90 -24.27 -54.11
C ALA A 18 7.08 -23.41 -53.63
N GLN A 19 8.31 -23.79 -54.00
CA GLN A 19 9.51 -23.01 -53.72
C GLN A 19 9.45 -21.63 -54.38
N ILE A 20 9.06 -21.57 -55.66
CA ILE A 20 8.90 -20.31 -56.39
C ILE A 20 7.82 -19.44 -55.74
N ALA A 21 6.67 -20.02 -55.39
CA ALA A 21 5.58 -19.30 -54.75
C ALA A 21 6.00 -18.68 -53.40
N VAL A 22 6.75 -19.43 -52.58
CA VAL A 22 7.27 -18.93 -51.30
C VAL A 22 8.27 -17.80 -51.51
N VAL A 23 9.19 -17.93 -52.46
CA VAL A 23 10.16 -16.87 -52.78
C VAL A 23 9.46 -15.61 -53.25
N VAL A 24 8.46 -15.73 -54.13
CA VAL A 24 7.67 -14.59 -54.61
C VAL A 24 6.92 -13.92 -53.45
N LEU A 25 6.35 -14.70 -52.53
CA LEU A 25 5.65 -14.16 -51.36
C LEU A 25 6.61 -13.44 -50.41
N ILE A 26 7.79 -13.99 -50.15
CA ILE A 26 8.84 -13.34 -49.34
C ILE A 26 9.26 -12.02 -49.98
N ILE A 27 9.55 -12.01 -51.29
CA ILE A 27 9.95 -10.80 -52.03
C ILE A 27 8.82 -9.77 -52.01
N GLY A 28 7.58 -10.19 -52.25
CA GLY A 28 6.40 -9.33 -52.20
C GLY A 28 6.18 -8.71 -50.83
N SER A 29 6.33 -9.49 -49.76
CA SER A 29 6.25 -9.01 -48.38
C SER A 29 7.36 -8.02 -48.05
N LEU A 30 8.59 -8.26 -48.52
CA LEU A 30 9.73 -7.36 -48.34
C LEU A 30 9.54 -6.03 -49.08
N LEU A 31 9.07 -6.10 -50.33
CA LEU A 31 8.75 -4.90 -51.12
C LEU A 31 7.61 -4.10 -50.49
N TRP A 32 6.57 -4.78 -49.99
CA TRP A 32 5.46 -4.14 -49.28
C TRP A 32 5.94 -3.43 -48.00
N TYR A 33 6.78 -4.10 -47.22
CA TYR A 33 7.37 -3.51 -46.01
C TYR A 33 8.24 -2.28 -46.35
N LEU A 34 9.07 -2.35 -47.38
CA LEU A 34 9.95 -1.24 -47.77
C LEU A 34 9.17 -0.05 -48.36
N ALA A 35 8.14 -0.31 -49.17
CA ALA A 35 7.36 0.73 -49.83
C ALA A 35 6.34 1.41 -48.91
N TRP A 36 5.78 0.67 -47.94
CA TRP A 36 4.66 1.16 -47.14
C TRP A 36 4.83 0.96 -45.63
N GLY A 37 5.38 -0.17 -45.19
CA GLY A 37 5.52 -0.47 -43.75
C GLY A 37 6.56 0.39 -43.03
N LYS A 38 7.68 0.70 -43.68
CA LYS A 38 8.82 1.39 -43.07
C LYS A 38 8.51 2.80 -42.57
N SER A 39 7.55 3.51 -43.19
CA SER A 39 7.19 4.89 -42.82
C SER A 39 6.01 4.98 -41.84
N ARG A 40 5.38 3.86 -41.49
CA ARG A 40 4.21 3.82 -40.59
C ARG A 40 4.42 2.99 -39.32
N VAL A 41 5.55 2.29 -39.21
CA VAL A 41 5.88 1.48 -38.04
C VAL A 41 7.10 2.08 -37.37
N GLU A 42 6.87 2.87 -36.34
CA GLU A 42 7.93 3.35 -35.45
C GLU A 42 8.28 2.21 -34.48
N PHE A 43 9.43 1.57 -34.71
CA PHE A 43 10.01 0.63 -33.76
C PHE A 43 10.89 1.44 -32.80
N GLU A 44 10.32 1.98 -31.72
CA GLU A 44 11.04 2.87 -30.81
C GLU A 44 12.25 2.23 -30.13
N HIS A 45 12.28 0.90 -29.91
CA HIS A 45 13.32 0.27 -29.09
C HIS A 45 13.97 -1.00 -29.71
N ALA A 46 13.19 -1.89 -30.32
CA ALA A 46 13.68 -3.24 -30.64
C ALA A 46 14.67 -3.33 -31.82
N VAL A 47 14.45 -2.57 -32.90
CA VAL A 47 15.24 -2.68 -34.13
C VAL A 47 16.60 -1.95 -34.04
N PRO A 48 16.69 -0.74 -33.46
CA PRO A 48 17.97 -0.06 -33.26
C PRO A 48 18.90 -0.84 -32.32
N GLN A 49 18.38 -1.32 -31.18
CA GLN A 49 19.13 -2.14 -30.22
C GLN A 49 19.59 -3.46 -30.85
N PHE A 50 18.74 -4.16 -31.60
CA PHE A 50 19.15 -5.39 -32.30
C PHE A 50 20.28 -5.14 -33.30
N LYS A 51 20.24 -4.02 -34.04
CA LYS A 51 21.31 -3.66 -34.99
C LYS A 51 22.63 -3.35 -34.30
N GLN A 52 22.58 -2.77 -33.11
CA GLN A 52 23.74 -2.50 -32.26
C GLN A 52 24.30 -3.81 -31.70
N ASN A 53 23.46 -4.64 -31.08
CA ASN A 53 23.85 -5.95 -30.55
C ASN A 53 24.38 -6.88 -31.66
N TRP A 54 23.81 -6.83 -32.86
CA TRP A 54 24.29 -7.58 -34.03
C TRP A 54 25.67 -7.15 -34.50
N LYS A 55 25.99 -5.85 -34.44
CA LYS A 55 27.34 -5.36 -34.77
C LYS A 55 28.38 -5.83 -33.77
N GLU A 56 28.01 -5.94 -32.50
CA GLU A 56 28.92 -6.32 -31.41
C GLU A 56 29.07 -7.84 -31.26
N HIS A 57 27.96 -8.58 -31.33
CA HIS A 57 27.91 -10.01 -30.97
C HIS A 57 27.62 -10.93 -32.18
N GLY A 58 27.24 -10.37 -33.33
CA GLY A 58 26.95 -11.13 -34.55
C GLY A 58 25.84 -12.18 -34.35
N ILE A 59 26.06 -13.40 -34.85
CA ILE A 59 25.08 -14.50 -34.75
C ILE A 59 24.81 -14.93 -33.28
N LYS A 60 25.70 -14.59 -32.33
CA LYS A 60 25.54 -14.98 -30.92
C LYS A 60 24.34 -14.32 -30.24
N VAL A 61 23.82 -13.21 -30.76
CA VAL A 61 22.61 -12.53 -30.25
C VAL A 61 21.39 -13.48 -30.14
N PHE A 62 21.32 -14.54 -30.97
CA PHE A 62 20.23 -15.52 -30.92
C PHE A 62 20.41 -16.64 -29.89
N ILE A 63 21.59 -16.73 -29.27
CA ILE A 63 21.97 -17.79 -28.31
C ILE A 63 22.28 -17.19 -26.93
N GLU A 64 22.53 -15.88 -26.88
CA GLU A 64 22.73 -15.13 -25.66
C GLU A 64 21.49 -15.25 -24.76
N ALA A 65 21.72 -15.55 -23.49
CA ALA A 65 20.65 -15.55 -22.51
C ALA A 65 20.04 -14.13 -22.52
N PRO A 66 18.71 -13.98 -22.54
CA PRO A 66 18.11 -12.66 -22.51
C PRO A 66 18.65 -11.94 -21.28
N GLU A 67 19.40 -10.86 -21.50
CA GLU A 67 19.69 -9.92 -20.43
C GLU A 67 18.33 -9.48 -19.91
N LYS A 68 18.03 -9.83 -18.66
CA LYS A 68 16.97 -9.14 -17.95
C LYS A 68 17.36 -7.68 -18.04
N HIS A 69 16.58 -6.88 -18.76
CA HIS A 69 16.58 -5.44 -18.57
C HIS A 69 16.26 -5.23 -17.09
N LEU A 70 17.30 -5.16 -16.28
CA LEU A 70 17.27 -4.44 -15.02
C LEU A 70 17.17 -3.01 -15.50
N SER A 71 15.97 -2.45 -15.41
CA SER A 71 15.78 -1.02 -15.60
C SER A 71 16.88 -0.30 -14.83
N GLU A 72 17.63 0.57 -15.49
CA GLU A 72 18.56 1.52 -14.85
C GLU A 72 17.80 2.59 -14.04
N ASP A 73 16.54 2.35 -13.70
CA ASP A 73 15.86 3.08 -12.66
C ASP A 73 16.62 2.71 -11.38
N GLU A 74 17.40 3.65 -10.84
CA GLU A 74 17.90 3.57 -9.47
C GLU A 74 16.74 3.10 -8.61
N GLU A 75 16.81 1.85 -8.17
CA GLU A 75 15.69 1.23 -7.50
C GLU A 75 15.45 2.06 -6.24
N TRP A 76 14.38 2.86 -6.25
CA TRP A 76 14.11 3.77 -5.15
C TRP A 76 13.87 2.93 -3.90
N PHE A 77 14.77 3.08 -2.92
CA PHE A 77 14.61 2.52 -1.59
C PHE A 77 14.20 3.67 -0.68
N PRO A 78 12.94 3.72 -0.25
CA PRO A 78 12.56 4.69 0.76
C PRO A 78 13.39 4.42 2.01
N ALA A 79 14.00 5.48 2.54
CA ALA A 79 14.61 5.40 3.86
C ALA A 79 13.52 4.95 4.85
N VAL A 80 13.85 4.00 5.72
CA VAL A 80 12.92 3.59 6.79
C VAL A 80 12.55 4.84 7.58
N ARG A 81 11.28 5.23 7.50
CA ARG A 81 10.78 6.43 8.17
C ARG A 81 10.79 6.21 9.68
N ALA A 82 11.44 7.13 10.40
CA ALA A 82 11.27 7.26 11.83
C ALA A 82 9.84 7.73 12.11
N LEU A 83 9.20 7.15 13.14
CA LEU A 83 7.88 7.62 13.54
C LEU A 83 8.00 9.04 14.06
N ASP A 84 7.14 9.91 13.58
CA ASP A 84 7.15 11.35 13.87
C ASP A 84 5.69 11.80 13.78
N ILE A 85 5.19 12.51 14.79
CA ILE A 85 3.80 13.03 14.80
C ILE A 85 3.73 14.51 14.40
N ASN A 86 4.86 15.22 14.35
CA ASN A 86 4.91 16.66 14.13
C ASN A 86 4.94 17.04 12.65
N LYS A 87 5.67 16.26 11.84
CA LYS A 87 5.85 16.55 10.41
C LYS A 87 4.67 16.10 9.55
N GLY A 88 4.45 16.79 8.43
CA GLY A 88 3.52 16.34 7.40
C GLY A 88 3.96 15.02 6.76
N ARG A 89 3.01 14.22 6.26
CA ARG A 89 3.26 13.02 5.45
C ARG A 89 2.82 13.21 4.01
N LYS A 90 3.43 12.44 3.09
CA LYS A 90 2.99 12.32 1.69
C LYS A 90 2.15 11.06 1.55
N VAL A 91 0.84 11.23 1.44
CA VAL A 91 -0.16 10.17 1.44
C VAL A 91 -0.82 10.06 0.08
N ILE A 92 -0.93 8.85 -0.46
CA ILE A 92 -1.82 8.57 -1.58
C ILE A 92 -3.09 7.90 -1.08
N ALA A 93 -4.24 8.43 -1.47
CA ALA A 93 -5.54 7.84 -1.24
C ALA A 93 -6.03 7.16 -2.53
N ALA A 94 -6.19 5.83 -2.51
CA ALA A 94 -6.72 5.08 -3.65
C ALA A 94 -8.24 5.24 -3.76
N LEU A 95 -8.68 6.14 -4.62
CA LEU A 95 -10.09 6.46 -4.86
C LEU A 95 -10.65 5.49 -5.91
N ALA A 96 -11.64 4.68 -5.51
CA ALA A 96 -12.23 3.66 -6.37
C ALA A 96 -13.75 3.50 -6.21
N ASN A 97 -14.32 4.00 -5.12
CA ASN A 97 -15.76 3.93 -4.86
C ASN A 97 -16.25 5.25 -4.28
N PRO A 98 -17.08 6.00 -5.04
CA PRO A 98 -17.62 7.28 -4.61
C PRO A 98 -18.32 7.27 -3.25
N VAL A 99 -18.92 6.14 -2.84
CA VAL A 99 -19.64 6.03 -1.56
C VAL A 99 -18.73 6.22 -0.34
N HIS A 100 -17.45 5.82 -0.44
CA HIS A 100 -16.50 5.84 0.68
C HIS A 100 -15.33 6.80 0.48
N GLU A 101 -15.28 7.51 -0.66
CA GLU A 101 -14.17 8.40 -1.01
C GLU A 101 -14.01 9.56 -0.03
N GLN A 102 -15.12 10.13 0.46
CA GLN A 102 -15.08 11.22 1.42
C GLN A 102 -14.46 10.79 2.76
N ALA A 103 -14.90 9.65 3.31
CA ALA A 103 -14.34 9.10 4.54
C ALA A 103 -12.85 8.75 4.36
N LEU A 104 -12.49 8.18 3.22
CA LEU A 104 -11.10 7.84 2.90
C LEU A 104 -10.21 9.09 2.81
N LEU A 105 -10.65 10.12 2.10
CA LEU A 105 -9.92 11.39 1.96
C LEU A 105 -9.81 12.14 3.29
N ARG A 106 -10.88 12.15 4.11
CA ARG A 106 -10.85 12.72 5.47
C ARG A 106 -9.81 12.01 6.34
N VAL A 107 -9.83 10.67 6.37
CA VAL A 107 -8.83 9.89 7.11
C VAL A 107 -7.42 10.12 6.57
N SER A 108 -7.25 10.18 5.25
CA SER A 108 -5.95 10.49 4.61
C SER A 108 -5.43 11.87 4.99
N GLN A 109 -6.29 12.89 5.05
CA GLN A 109 -5.90 14.24 5.50
C GLN A 109 -5.42 14.22 6.96
N LEU A 110 -6.17 13.56 7.84
CA LEU A 110 -5.84 13.47 9.25
C LEU A 110 -4.53 12.70 9.50
N ILE A 111 -4.26 11.67 8.70
CA ILE A 111 -2.97 10.94 8.71
C ILE A 111 -1.84 11.83 8.18
N ALA A 112 -2.10 12.57 7.10
CA ALA A 112 -1.10 13.40 6.44
C ALA A 112 -0.68 14.60 7.28
N THR A 113 -1.61 15.16 8.06
CA THR A 113 -1.40 16.34 8.88
C THR A 113 -0.55 16.00 10.11
N GLY A 114 0.49 16.79 10.35
CA GLY A 114 1.27 16.75 11.58
C GLY A 114 0.80 17.80 12.60
N LYS A 115 1.45 17.82 13.77
CA LYS A 115 1.18 18.82 14.81
C LYS A 115 1.52 20.24 14.40
N GLU A 116 2.62 20.42 13.66
CA GLU A 116 3.14 21.76 13.30
C GLU A 116 3.05 22.04 11.79
N GLU A 117 2.98 20.99 10.97
CA GLU A 117 3.04 21.09 9.51
C GLU A 117 1.89 20.32 8.84
N GLY A 118 1.34 20.91 7.78
CA GLY A 118 0.42 20.21 6.88
C GLY A 118 1.13 19.14 6.05
N GLY A 119 0.36 18.15 5.59
CA GLY A 119 0.85 17.09 4.71
C GLY A 119 0.55 17.32 3.23
N ASN A 120 0.73 16.26 2.44
CA ASN A 120 0.27 16.18 1.06
C ASN A 120 -0.61 14.93 0.89
N VAL A 121 -1.82 15.13 0.36
CA VAL A 121 -2.73 14.04 0.03
C VAL A 121 -2.97 14.05 -1.47
N THR A 122 -2.58 12.96 -2.14
CA THR A 122 -2.92 12.74 -3.55
C THR A 122 -4.07 11.73 -3.65
N GLY A 123 -5.24 12.20 -4.06
CA GLY A 123 -6.38 11.35 -4.44
C GLY A 123 -6.13 10.71 -5.80
N LEU A 124 -5.83 9.42 -5.82
CA LEU A 124 -5.46 8.67 -7.02
C LEU A 124 -6.62 7.80 -7.49
N ASN A 125 -7.15 8.10 -8.68
CA ASN A 125 -8.10 7.26 -9.38
C ASN A 125 -7.39 6.38 -10.42
N MET A 126 -7.56 5.07 -10.31
CA MET A 126 -6.91 4.09 -11.19
C MET A 126 -7.87 3.54 -12.25
N VAL A 127 -7.54 3.74 -13.52
CA VAL A 127 -8.30 3.21 -14.65
C VAL A 127 -7.68 1.90 -15.14
N LYS A 128 -8.46 0.82 -15.10
CA LYS A 128 -8.03 -0.47 -15.64
C LYS A 128 -8.05 -0.46 -17.16
N VAL A 129 -6.90 -0.71 -17.77
CA VAL A 129 -6.73 -0.80 -19.23
C VAL A 129 -6.66 -2.27 -19.66
N PRO A 130 -7.45 -2.72 -20.65
CA PRO A 130 -7.31 -4.07 -21.20
C PRO A 130 -5.90 -4.31 -21.77
N TYR A 131 -5.34 -5.51 -21.59
CA TYR A 131 -3.99 -5.86 -22.08
C TYR A 131 -3.79 -5.65 -23.59
N GLN A 132 -4.87 -5.62 -24.38
CA GLN A 132 -4.82 -5.36 -25.83
C GLN A 132 -4.69 -3.88 -26.21
N THR A 133 -4.81 -2.95 -25.25
CA THR A 133 -4.82 -1.51 -25.50
C THR A 133 -3.57 -0.86 -24.92
N PRO A 134 -2.76 -0.11 -25.70
CA PRO A 134 -1.61 0.61 -25.15
C PRO A 134 -2.02 1.62 -24.06
N ILE A 135 -1.35 1.58 -22.90
CA ILE A 135 -1.62 2.46 -21.75
C ILE A 135 -1.51 3.94 -22.14
N SER A 136 -0.48 4.30 -22.91
CA SER A 136 -0.23 5.68 -23.39
C SER A 136 -1.40 6.30 -24.15
N THR A 137 -2.21 5.46 -24.82
CA THR A 137 -3.42 5.93 -25.53
C THR A 137 -4.52 6.34 -24.57
N ILE A 138 -4.63 5.66 -23.43
CA ILE A 138 -5.61 5.96 -22.39
C ILE A 138 -5.11 7.14 -21.54
N GLU A 139 -3.83 7.17 -21.17
CA GLU A 139 -3.25 8.30 -20.41
C GLU A 139 -3.46 9.63 -21.11
N ARG A 140 -3.20 9.71 -22.42
CA ARG A 140 -3.47 10.92 -23.20
C ARG A 140 -4.94 11.37 -23.11
N LYS A 141 -5.88 10.43 -23.17
CA LYS A 141 -7.31 10.73 -23.03
C LYS A 141 -7.69 11.15 -21.61
N LEU A 142 -7.05 10.58 -20.59
CA LEU A 142 -7.29 10.94 -19.19
C LEU A 142 -6.75 12.35 -18.89
N HIS A 143 -5.61 12.72 -19.45
CA HIS A 143 -5.10 14.09 -19.38
C HIS A 143 -6.04 15.12 -20.02
N GLU A 144 -6.82 14.72 -21.03
CA GLU A 144 -7.81 15.56 -21.73
C GLU A 144 -9.18 15.63 -21.02
N GLN A 145 -9.47 14.75 -20.05
CA GLN A 145 -10.75 14.69 -19.34
C GLN A 145 -10.67 15.36 -17.95
N GLU A 146 -11.11 16.62 -17.87
CA GLU A 146 -11.28 17.38 -16.62
C GLU A 146 -12.40 16.93 -15.64
N PRO A 147 -13.55 16.34 -16.04
CA PRO A 147 -14.71 16.25 -15.13
C PRO A 147 -14.55 15.28 -13.95
N VAL A 148 -13.62 14.31 -14.01
CA VAL A 148 -13.33 13.41 -12.87
C VAL A 148 -12.49 14.15 -11.80
N ARG A 149 -11.71 15.16 -12.21
CA ARG A 149 -10.94 15.99 -11.27
C ARG A 149 -11.83 16.94 -10.49
N GLU A 150 -12.88 17.48 -11.10
CA GLU A 150 -13.83 18.37 -10.43
C GLU A 150 -14.61 17.66 -9.33
N SER A 151 -15.16 16.46 -9.58
CA SER A 151 -15.89 15.74 -8.53
C SER A 151 -15.01 15.37 -7.33
N ILE A 152 -13.73 15.05 -7.57
CA ILE A 152 -12.79 14.78 -6.48
C ILE A 152 -12.40 16.09 -5.77
N LYS A 153 -12.26 17.21 -6.47
CA LYS A 153 -12.06 18.54 -5.85
C LYS A 153 -13.22 18.94 -4.97
N ASP A 154 -14.46 18.71 -5.39
CA ASP A 154 -15.66 19.00 -4.59
C ASP A 154 -15.69 18.14 -3.33
N ILE A 155 -15.38 16.84 -3.45
CA ILE A 155 -15.25 15.94 -2.29
C ILE A 155 -14.10 16.41 -1.38
N ILE A 156 -13.00 16.89 -1.95
CA ILE A 156 -11.88 17.46 -1.19
C ILE A 156 -12.34 18.72 -0.44
N GLU A 157 -13.04 19.65 -1.09
CA GLU A 157 -13.57 20.86 -0.45
C GLU A 157 -14.60 20.55 0.64
N GLU A 158 -15.48 19.58 0.42
CA GLU A 158 -16.41 19.09 1.44
C GLU A 158 -15.71 18.33 2.59
N SER A 159 -14.60 17.65 2.29
CA SER A 159 -13.79 16.96 3.29
C SER A 159 -12.87 17.91 4.05
N ARG A 160 -12.58 19.11 3.50
CA ARG A 160 -11.76 20.09 4.16
C ARG A 160 -12.44 20.50 5.45
N ILE A 161 -11.71 20.28 6.53
CA ILE A 161 -12.08 20.62 7.90
C ILE A 161 -12.03 22.16 8.12
N GLU A 162 -12.38 22.98 7.13
CA GLU A 162 -12.36 24.46 7.21
C GLU A 162 -13.45 24.99 8.16
N ASN A 163 -14.52 24.22 8.37
CA ASN A 163 -15.67 24.59 9.21
C ASN A 163 -15.66 24.02 10.63
N LEU A 164 -14.70 23.15 11.01
CA LEU A 164 -14.61 22.67 12.39
C LEU A 164 -13.74 23.61 13.23
N ASP A 165 -14.19 23.88 14.45
CA ASP A 165 -13.44 24.60 15.47
C ASP A 165 -12.56 23.59 16.21
N VAL A 166 -11.49 23.16 15.54
CA VAL A 166 -10.55 22.14 16.06
C VAL A 166 -9.19 22.75 16.38
N PRO A 167 -8.47 22.24 17.41
CA PRO A 167 -7.22 22.84 17.87
C PRO A 167 -6.14 22.94 16.79
N ASN A 168 -6.09 21.99 15.84
CA ASN A 168 -5.05 21.93 14.81
C ASN A 168 -5.49 22.46 13.44
N LYS A 169 -6.38 23.45 13.43
CA LYS A 169 -6.98 23.99 12.21
C LYS A 169 -5.96 24.53 11.20
N GLU A 170 -4.88 25.16 11.67
CA GLU A 170 -3.84 25.72 10.79
C GLU A 170 -3.06 24.64 10.03
N ALA A 171 -2.61 23.58 10.71
CA ALA A 171 -1.92 22.46 10.05
C ALA A 171 -2.87 21.69 9.11
N LEU A 172 -4.14 21.52 9.50
CA LEU A 172 -5.15 20.88 8.65
C LEU A 172 -5.40 21.69 7.37
N SER A 173 -5.47 23.01 7.49
CA SER A 173 -5.70 23.92 6.36
C SER A 173 -4.47 24.04 5.45
N SER A 174 -3.26 23.84 6.00
CA SER A 174 -2.02 23.82 5.20
C SER A 174 -1.76 22.48 4.51
N THR A 175 -2.54 21.43 4.81
CA THR A 175 -2.43 20.15 4.11
C THR A 175 -2.92 20.29 2.68
N SER A 176 -1.99 20.06 1.75
CA SER A 176 -2.22 20.17 0.32
C SER A 176 -2.95 18.96 -0.23
N PHE A 177 -3.84 19.20 -1.19
CA PHE A 177 -4.59 18.16 -1.88
C PHE A 177 -4.35 18.22 -3.38
N GLU A 178 -4.01 17.07 -3.94
CA GLU A 178 -3.84 16.87 -5.37
C GLU A 178 -4.75 15.75 -5.84
N THR A 179 -5.19 15.84 -7.10
CA THR A 179 -5.97 14.79 -7.74
C THR A 179 -5.18 14.25 -8.91
N ALA A 180 -5.05 12.93 -8.96
CA ALA A 180 -4.32 12.23 -10.00
C ALA A 180 -5.20 11.14 -10.60
N THR A 181 -5.04 10.90 -11.90
CA THR A 181 -5.66 9.76 -12.56
C THR A 181 -4.59 9.06 -13.38
N ALA A 182 -4.45 7.76 -13.15
CA ALA A 182 -3.45 6.93 -13.82
C ALA A 182 -4.13 5.71 -14.44
N ALA A 183 -3.49 5.14 -15.46
CA ALA A 183 -4.01 3.98 -16.17
C ALA A 183 -3.05 2.81 -16.04
N SER A 184 -3.58 1.61 -15.80
CA SER A 184 -2.75 0.40 -15.70
C SER A 184 -3.52 -0.83 -16.14
N HIS A 185 -2.81 -1.83 -16.67
CA HIS A 185 -3.39 -3.15 -16.90
C HIS A 185 -3.76 -3.87 -15.60
N ASP A 186 -3.06 -3.55 -14.52
CA ASP A 186 -3.25 -4.09 -13.19
C ASP A 186 -3.30 -2.94 -12.19
N ILE A 187 -4.50 -2.69 -11.65
CA ILE A 187 -4.76 -1.58 -10.71
C ILE A 187 -3.79 -1.63 -9.53
N PHE A 188 -3.54 -2.81 -8.96
CA PHE A 188 -2.79 -2.94 -7.71
C PHE A 188 -1.30 -2.75 -7.94
N LYS A 189 -0.77 -3.23 -9.07
CA LYS A 189 0.61 -2.89 -9.48
C LYS A 189 0.75 -1.41 -9.80
N GLY A 190 -0.25 -0.83 -10.47
CA GLY A 190 -0.27 0.59 -10.76
C GLY A 190 -0.28 1.44 -9.49
N LEU A 191 -1.05 1.07 -8.46
CA LEU A 191 -1.04 1.74 -7.16
C LEU A 191 0.35 1.71 -6.51
N ILE A 192 1.04 0.56 -6.56
CA ILE A 192 2.42 0.45 -6.05
C ILE A 192 3.34 1.40 -6.83
N SER A 193 3.33 1.32 -8.16
CA SER A 193 4.19 2.14 -9.03
C SER A 193 3.92 3.64 -8.87
N GLU A 194 2.67 4.06 -8.75
CA GLU A 194 2.32 5.47 -8.49
C GLU A 194 2.73 5.91 -7.09
N THR A 195 2.65 5.02 -6.09
CA THR A 195 3.09 5.34 -4.73
C THR A 195 4.58 5.54 -4.65
N GLU A 196 5.34 4.64 -5.25
CA GLU A 196 6.80 4.71 -5.28
C GLU A 196 7.29 5.85 -6.19
N GLY A 197 6.69 6.01 -7.38
CA GLY A 197 7.08 7.04 -8.34
C GLY A 197 6.78 8.48 -7.90
N ARG A 198 5.83 8.66 -6.97
CA ARG A 198 5.54 9.96 -6.34
C ARG A 198 6.28 10.17 -5.03
N GLU A 199 7.13 9.21 -4.63
CA GLU A 199 7.83 9.18 -3.36
C GLU A 199 6.88 9.38 -2.17
N ALA A 200 5.68 8.82 -2.27
CA ALA A 200 4.72 8.85 -1.17
C ALA A 200 5.16 7.88 -0.08
N ASP A 201 5.11 8.34 1.17
CA ASP A 201 5.53 7.52 2.32
C ASP A 201 4.40 6.59 2.81
N MET A 202 3.18 6.76 2.29
CA MET A 202 2.02 5.98 2.67
C MET A 202 0.97 5.84 1.58
N LEU A 203 0.43 4.62 1.44
CA LEU A 203 -0.77 4.33 0.67
C LEU A 203 -1.95 4.08 1.62
N VAL A 204 -3.05 4.79 1.41
CA VAL A 204 -4.33 4.61 2.10
C VAL A 204 -5.36 4.13 1.09
N MET A 205 -6.07 3.05 1.40
CA MET A 205 -7.09 2.51 0.49
C MET A 205 -8.29 1.96 1.25
N GLY A 206 -9.45 1.95 0.60
CA GLY A 206 -10.66 1.34 1.16
C GLY A 206 -10.69 -0.18 1.01
N TRP A 207 -11.35 -0.86 1.93
CA TRP A 207 -11.69 -2.28 1.83
C TRP A 207 -13.19 -2.49 1.61
N GLN A 208 -13.53 -3.31 0.60
CA GLN A 208 -14.92 -3.69 0.31
C GLN A 208 -15.13 -5.20 0.37
N GLY A 209 -16.27 -5.61 0.94
CA GLY A 209 -16.61 -7.01 1.18
C GLY A 209 -16.21 -7.54 2.56
N GLY A 210 -16.73 -8.71 2.97
CA GLY A 210 -16.40 -9.35 4.25
C GLY A 210 -15.02 -10.02 4.26
N PHE A 211 -14.41 -10.17 5.44
CA PHE A 211 -13.10 -10.79 5.67
C PHE A 211 -13.21 -12.30 5.92
N SER A 212 -13.89 -13.03 5.04
CA SER A 212 -13.84 -14.50 5.08
C SER A 212 -12.49 -15.00 4.54
N LEU A 213 -11.91 -16.04 5.15
CA LEU A 213 -10.62 -16.64 4.76
C LEU A 213 -10.53 -16.95 3.25
N GLY A 214 -11.64 -17.39 2.64
CA GLY A 214 -11.72 -17.67 1.20
C GLY A 214 -11.74 -16.41 0.31
N ARG A 215 -12.21 -15.27 0.83
CA ARG A 215 -12.18 -13.98 0.12
C ARG A 215 -10.80 -13.32 0.25
N ILE A 216 -10.17 -13.40 1.43
CA ILE A 216 -8.83 -12.84 1.72
C ILE A 216 -7.74 -13.43 0.81
N TYR A 217 -7.72 -14.76 0.64
CA TYR A 217 -6.65 -15.49 -0.06
C TYR A 217 -6.46 -15.08 -1.54
N ASN A 218 -7.54 -14.75 -2.24
CA ASN A 218 -7.50 -14.31 -3.64
C ASN A 218 -7.76 -12.81 -3.80
N THR A 219 -7.65 -12.03 -2.73
CA THR A 219 -7.83 -10.60 -2.88
C THR A 219 -6.65 -10.00 -3.63
N PRO A 220 -6.94 -9.15 -4.63
CA PRO A 220 -5.91 -8.53 -5.45
C PRO A 220 -5.07 -7.49 -4.68
N ILE A 221 -5.31 -7.27 -3.37
CA ILE A 221 -4.49 -6.43 -2.48
C ILE A 221 -3.19 -7.11 -2.00
N GLN A 222 -3.07 -8.45 -2.06
CA GLN A 222 -1.87 -9.14 -1.57
C GLN A 222 -0.55 -8.62 -2.18
N PRO A 223 -0.47 -8.32 -3.50
CA PRO A 223 0.71 -7.70 -4.09
C PRO A 223 1.09 -6.39 -3.42
N ILE A 224 0.13 -5.57 -2.99
CA ILE A 224 0.41 -4.31 -2.27
C ILE A 224 1.06 -4.63 -0.93
N ILE A 225 0.43 -5.50 -0.13
CA ILE A 225 0.95 -5.84 1.21
C ILE A 225 2.37 -6.41 1.14
N LYS A 226 2.67 -7.19 0.10
CA LYS A 226 3.98 -7.85 -0.05
C LYS A 226 5.05 -6.93 -0.63
N ASN A 227 4.71 -6.11 -1.62
CA ASN A 227 5.71 -5.44 -2.45
C ASN A 227 5.75 -3.92 -2.27
N LEU A 228 4.73 -3.30 -1.66
CA LEU A 228 4.71 -1.85 -1.46
C LEU A 228 5.86 -1.42 -0.55
N LYS A 229 6.72 -0.55 -1.06
CA LYS A 229 7.80 0.09 -0.30
C LYS A 229 7.32 1.35 0.45
N ALA A 230 6.18 1.30 1.10
CA ALA A 230 5.60 2.42 1.84
C ALA A 230 4.69 1.89 2.95
N ASP A 231 4.38 2.73 3.93
CA ASP A 231 3.37 2.38 4.93
C ASP A 231 2.03 2.15 4.22
N LEU A 232 1.23 1.23 4.74
CA LEU A 232 -0.08 0.90 4.20
C LEU A 232 -1.13 1.07 5.27
N ALA A 233 -2.19 1.81 4.96
CA ALA A 233 -3.44 1.76 5.71
C ALA A 233 -4.60 1.29 4.84
N VAL A 234 -5.41 0.40 5.42
CA VAL A 234 -6.61 -0.13 4.78
C VAL A 234 -7.80 0.20 5.66
N LEU A 235 -8.66 1.08 5.17
CA LEU A 235 -9.87 1.53 5.86
C LEU A 235 -11.03 0.60 5.52
N LYS A 236 -11.55 -0.09 6.53
CA LYS A 236 -12.84 -0.75 6.52
C LYS A 236 -13.87 0.24 7.07
N ASP A 237 -14.48 0.98 6.17
CA ASP A 237 -15.48 1.99 6.51
C ASP A 237 -16.81 1.34 6.93
N ARG A 238 -17.38 1.84 8.03
CA ARG A 238 -18.71 1.51 8.55
C ARG A 238 -19.49 2.80 8.80
N GLU A 239 -19.58 3.65 7.78
CA GLU A 239 -20.24 4.96 7.81
C GLU A 239 -19.53 5.94 8.76
N LEU A 240 -18.20 5.99 8.69
CA LEU A 240 -17.37 6.91 9.46
C LEU A 240 -17.71 8.35 9.08
N LYS A 241 -18.37 9.05 10.02
CA LYS A 241 -18.64 10.48 9.91
C LYS A 241 -17.65 11.22 10.78
N ASP A 242 -17.96 11.33 12.06
CA ASP A 242 -17.12 12.02 13.03
C ASP A 242 -16.28 11.02 13.83
N ILE A 243 -15.13 11.50 14.31
CA ILE A 243 -14.15 10.69 15.03
C ILE A 243 -13.88 11.43 16.34
N ASP A 244 -14.70 11.12 17.34
CA ASP A 244 -14.57 11.68 18.69
C ASP A 244 -13.79 10.74 19.61
N SER A 245 -13.72 9.45 19.23
CA SER A 245 -13.06 8.41 20.00
C SER A 245 -12.30 7.42 19.10
N ILE A 246 -11.05 7.18 19.48
CA ILE A 246 -10.12 6.32 18.75
C ILE A 246 -9.56 5.30 19.72
N VAL A 247 -9.55 4.03 19.34
CA VAL A 247 -8.88 2.98 20.12
C VAL A 247 -7.72 2.37 19.35
N VAL A 248 -6.58 2.27 20.03
CA VAL A 248 -5.36 1.65 19.50
C VAL A 248 -5.02 0.44 20.38
N PRO A 249 -5.25 -0.80 19.89
CA PRO A 249 -4.76 -1.99 20.57
C PRO A 249 -3.23 -2.01 20.58
N TRP A 250 -2.65 -2.17 21.76
CA TRP A 250 -1.20 -2.09 21.93
C TRP A 250 -0.56 -3.43 22.25
N GLY A 251 0.19 -3.95 21.27
CA GLY A 251 1.12 -5.07 21.43
C GLY A 251 2.61 -4.69 21.37
N GLY A 252 2.91 -3.39 21.20
CA GLY A 252 4.27 -2.85 21.14
C GLY A 252 5.10 -3.22 19.90
N GLY A 253 4.55 -3.97 18.94
CA GLY A 253 5.22 -4.29 17.67
C GLY A 253 5.27 -3.08 16.72
N LEU A 254 6.12 -3.14 15.68
CA LEU A 254 6.36 -2.02 14.76
C LEU A 254 5.10 -1.50 14.07
N HIS A 255 4.18 -2.40 13.72
CA HIS A 255 2.89 -2.03 13.13
C HIS A 255 1.95 -1.38 14.15
N ALA A 256 2.01 -1.77 15.42
CA ALA A 256 1.25 -1.13 16.50
C ALA A 256 1.79 0.26 16.81
N GLN A 257 3.11 0.48 16.71
CA GLN A 257 3.71 1.80 16.84
C GLN A 257 3.25 2.76 15.73
N LEU A 258 3.15 2.29 14.47
CA LEU A 258 2.53 3.07 13.39
C LEU A 258 1.06 3.37 13.69
N GLY A 259 0.31 2.39 14.22
CA GLY A 259 -1.08 2.59 14.62
C GLY A 259 -1.24 3.66 15.71
N MET A 260 -0.30 3.70 16.66
CA MET A 260 -0.25 4.74 17.69
C MET A 260 0.09 6.11 17.10
N GLU A 261 1.11 6.21 16.23
CA GLU A 261 1.45 7.47 15.55
C GLU A 261 0.22 8.05 14.82
N ILE A 262 -0.46 7.22 14.04
CA ILE A 262 -1.67 7.64 13.31
C ILE A 262 -2.79 8.00 14.28
N GLY A 263 -3.01 7.22 15.35
CA GLY A 263 -4.01 7.52 16.36
C GLY A 263 -3.78 8.86 17.04
N ILE A 264 -2.53 9.18 17.38
CA ILE A 264 -2.14 10.46 17.98
C ILE A 264 -2.35 11.61 16.98
N ARG A 265 -1.94 11.46 15.72
CA ARG A 265 -2.16 12.48 14.67
C ARG A 265 -3.64 12.83 14.51
N ILE A 266 -4.50 11.80 14.38
CA ILE A 266 -5.95 12.00 14.25
C ILE A 266 -6.52 12.62 15.53
N ALA A 267 -6.12 12.13 16.70
CA ALA A 267 -6.58 12.64 17.99
C ALA A 267 -6.18 14.11 18.22
N GLN A 268 -4.94 14.48 17.90
CA GLN A 268 -4.46 15.86 17.96
C GLN A 268 -5.19 16.77 16.97
N ALA A 269 -5.48 16.26 15.77
CA ALA A 269 -6.16 17.02 14.73
C ALA A 269 -7.60 17.36 15.10
N LEU A 270 -8.30 16.46 15.80
CA LEU A 270 -9.72 16.56 16.11
C LEU A 270 -10.04 16.81 17.59
N ASP A 271 -9.03 16.86 18.46
CA ASP A 271 -9.20 16.75 19.93
C ASP A 271 -9.95 15.48 20.39
N ALA A 272 -9.86 14.41 19.59
CA ALA A 272 -10.54 13.16 19.85
C ALA A 272 -9.90 12.43 21.05
N LYS A 273 -10.71 11.68 21.78
CA LYS A 273 -10.22 10.84 22.88
C LYS A 273 -9.46 9.64 22.32
N LEU A 274 -8.17 9.54 22.65
CA LEU A 274 -7.34 8.39 22.29
C LEU A 274 -7.34 7.36 23.42
N ARG A 275 -7.73 6.13 23.13
CA ARG A 275 -7.72 5.03 24.09
C ARG A 275 -6.71 3.97 23.70
N VAL A 276 -5.73 3.73 24.56
CA VAL A 276 -4.74 2.68 24.38
C VAL A 276 -5.23 1.43 25.09
N LEU A 277 -5.55 0.38 24.33
CA LEU A 277 -6.12 -0.85 24.86
C LEU A 277 -5.06 -1.96 24.89
N ARG A 278 -4.77 -2.52 26.07
CA ARG A 278 -3.94 -3.71 26.23
C ARG A 278 -4.70 -4.85 26.87
N LEU A 279 -4.70 -6.00 26.21
CA LEU A 279 -5.24 -7.23 26.76
C LEU A 279 -4.11 -8.11 27.29
N VAL A 280 -4.22 -8.51 28.55
CA VAL A 280 -3.25 -9.38 29.23
C VAL A 280 -3.88 -10.70 29.66
N LYS A 281 -3.06 -11.67 30.02
CA LYS A 281 -3.55 -12.96 30.51
C LYS A 281 -4.13 -12.79 31.93
N PRO A 282 -5.10 -13.62 32.33
CA PRO A 282 -5.57 -13.63 33.71
C PRO A 282 -4.43 -13.95 34.69
N GLY A 283 -4.39 -13.22 35.80
CA GLY A 283 -3.35 -13.34 36.83
C GLY A 283 -2.11 -12.46 36.59
N THR A 284 -2.15 -11.57 35.58
CA THR A 284 -1.16 -10.51 35.41
C THR A 284 -1.46 -9.37 36.38
N ASP A 285 -0.43 -8.80 37.01
CA ASP A 285 -0.61 -7.57 37.81
C ASP A 285 -0.96 -6.41 36.88
N LEU A 286 -2.22 -5.96 36.98
CA LEU A 286 -2.74 -4.90 36.13
C LEU A 286 -2.10 -3.54 36.41
N SER A 287 -1.68 -3.30 37.66
CA SER A 287 -1.10 -2.02 38.06
C SER A 287 0.33 -1.86 37.54
N GLU A 288 1.13 -2.92 37.65
CA GLU A 288 2.49 -2.97 37.10
C GLU A 288 2.46 -2.84 35.58
N GLU A 289 1.55 -3.55 34.90
CA GLU A 289 1.44 -3.45 33.44
C GLU A 289 0.94 -2.07 32.98
N GLU A 290 0.11 -1.38 33.79
CA GLU A 290 -0.35 -0.02 33.49
C GLU A 290 0.80 0.98 33.57
N GLU A 291 1.62 0.88 34.60
CA GLU A 291 2.84 1.69 34.76
C GLU A 291 3.81 1.44 33.60
N GLU A 292 4.12 0.17 33.28
CA GLU A 292 4.99 -0.18 32.14
C GLU A 292 4.44 0.34 30.80
N LEU A 293 3.13 0.22 30.58
CA LEU A 293 2.50 0.70 29.36
C LEU A 293 2.56 2.23 29.28
N GLN A 294 2.31 2.91 30.40
CA GLN A 294 2.38 4.36 30.48
C GLN A 294 3.80 4.86 30.18
N GLU A 295 4.83 4.30 30.82
CA GLU A 295 6.22 4.67 30.56
C GLU A 295 6.62 4.53 29.08
N ARG A 296 6.03 3.56 28.38
CA ARG A 296 6.30 3.30 26.96
C ARG A 296 5.51 4.19 26.01
N VAL A 297 4.31 4.59 26.39
CA VAL A 297 3.41 5.40 25.56
C VAL A 297 3.67 6.89 25.75
N GLU A 298 3.98 7.33 26.98
CA GLU A 298 4.21 8.74 27.32
C GLU A 298 5.18 9.45 26.37
N PRO A 299 6.35 8.85 25.99
CA PRO A 299 7.26 9.50 25.06
C PRO A 299 6.67 9.70 23.66
N LEU A 300 5.73 8.84 23.25
CA LEU A 300 5.07 8.92 21.93
C LEU A 300 3.98 9.99 21.90
N LEU A 301 3.38 10.34 23.04
CA LEU A 301 2.29 11.31 23.12
C LEU A 301 2.75 12.75 22.88
N GLU A 302 4.03 13.05 23.12
CA GLU A 302 4.65 14.37 22.97
C GLU A 302 3.76 15.53 23.47
N GLY A 303 3.17 15.33 24.65
CA GLY A 303 2.33 16.30 25.34
C GLY A 303 0.84 16.28 24.98
N PHE A 304 0.37 15.33 24.16
CA PHE A 304 -1.06 15.08 23.96
C PHE A 304 -1.68 14.46 25.23
N LYS A 305 -2.75 15.08 25.75
CA LYS A 305 -3.29 14.75 27.08
C LYS A 305 -4.62 14.01 27.08
N ASN A 306 -5.38 14.02 25.97
CA ASN A 306 -6.69 13.35 25.91
C ASN A 306 -6.52 11.85 25.63
N VAL A 307 -5.81 11.17 26.53
CA VAL A 307 -5.43 9.77 26.40
C VAL A 307 -5.93 8.97 27.60
N GLU A 308 -6.58 7.84 27.33
CA GLU A 308 -6.97 6.85 28.33
C GLU A 308 -6.20 5.55 28.09
N ILE A 309 -5.45 5.09 29.08
CA ILE A 309 -4.83 3.75 29.05
C ILE A 309 -5.82 2.78 29.70
N THR A 310 -6.09 1.65 29.03
CA THR A 310 -7.00 0.62 29.53
C THR A 310 -6.34 -0.74 29.43
N ILE A 311 -6.22 -1.41 30.57
CA ILE A 311 -5.73 -2.79 30.64
C ILE A 311 -6.87 -3.71 31.09
N LYS A 312 -7.03 -4.83 30.38
CA LYS A 312 -8.02 -5.86 30.72
C LYS A 312 -7.42 -7.24 30.64
N GLU A 313 -7.77 -8.07 31.60
CA GLU A 313 -7.52 -9.50 31.51
C GLU A 313 -8.46 -10.14 30.48
N SER A 314 -7.94 -11.03 29.66
CA SER A 314 -8.74 -11.88 28.79
C SER A 314 -8.03 -13.20 28.50
N THR A 315 -8.80 -14.29 28.48
CA THR A 315 -8.34 -15.60 27.98
C THR A 315 -8.35 -15.68 26.45
N ASP A 316 -9.11 -14.81 25.78
CA ASP A 316 -9.18 -14.69 24.33
C ASP A 316 -9.01 -13.21 23.93
N VAL A 317 -7.87 -12.89 23.34
CA VAL A 317 -7.56 -11.52 22.88
C VAL A 317 -8.59 -11.02 21.87
N THR A 318 -9.09 -11.88 20.99
CA THR A 318 -10.02 -11.45 19.94
C THR A 318 -11.40 -11.17 20.53
N GLY A 319 -11.95 -12.11 21.30
CA GLY A 319 -13.23 -11.96 21.98
C GLY A 319 -13.22 -10.80 22.97
N GLY A 320 -12.19 -10.69 23.80
CA GLY A 320 -12.07 -9.59 24.78
C GLY A 320 -11.97 -8.22 24.11
N MET A 321 -11.32 -8.12 22.95
CA MET A 321 -11.24 -6.86 22.21
C MET A 321 -12.59 -6.49 21.61
N LEU A 322 -13.31 -7.44 20.99
CA LEU A 322 -14.66 -7.19 20.47
C LEU A 322 -15.63 -6.78 21.58
N GLU A 323 -15.57 -7.44 22.73
CA GLU A 323 -16.40 -7.10 23.89
C GLU A 323 -16.12 -5.67 24.38
N GLU A 324 -14.86 -5.25 24.44
CA GLU A 324 -14.51 -3.87 24.83
C GLU A 324 -14.99 -2.84 23.79
N LEU A 325 -14.87 -3.15 22.50
CA LEU A 325 -15.38 -2.29 21.41
C LEU A 325 -16.90 -2.13 21.47
N GLU A 326 -17.64 -3.20 21.74
CA GLU A 326 -19.10 -3.15 21.90
C GLU A 326 -19.52 -2.33 23.13
N LYS A 327 -18.75 -2.40 24.22
CA LYS A 327 -19.02 -1.66 25.46
C LYS A 327 -18.76 -0.16 25.32
N ARG A 328 -17.62 0.20 24.74
CA ARG A 328 -17.15 1.59 24.66
C ARG A 328 -17.74 2.34 23.48
N LYS A 329 -18.07 1.63 22.39
CA LYS A 329 -18.62 2.19 21.15
C LYS A 329 -17.74 3.28 20.54
N ASP A 330 -16.42 3.05 20.49
CA ASP A 330 -15.51 4.00 19.87
C ASP A 330 -15.77 4.09 18.36
N ASP A 331 -15.45 5.23 17.74
CA ASP A 331 -15.79 5.50 16.33
C ASP A 331 -14.81 4.83 15.36
N LEU A 332 -13.54 4.73 15.78
CA LEU A 332 -12.43 4.21 14.97
C LEU A 332 -11.50 3.32 15.81
N ILE A 333 -11.23 2.11 15.33
CA ILE A 333 -10.13 1.28 15.83
C ILE A 333 -8.97 1.29 14.82
N ILE A 334 -7.76 1.58 15.30
CA ILE A 334 -6.54 1.53 14.49
C ILE A 334 -5.71 0.34 14.95
N ILE A 335 -5.60 -0.68 14.11
CA ILE A 335 -4.96 -1.94 14.48
C ILE A 335 -3.77 -2.24 13.55
N GLY A 336 -2.60 -2.45 14.16
CA GLY A 336 -1.41 -2.87 13.43
C GLY A 336 -1.49 -4.31 12.94
N ALA A 337 -0.89 -4.60 11.79
CA ALA A 337 -0.66 -5.97 11.35
C ALA A 337 0.05 -6.81 12.43
N SER A 338 -0.25 -8.10 12.48
CA SER A 338 0.47 -9.08 13.29
C SER A 338 1.62 -9.70 12.50
N HIS A 339 2.67 -10.15 13.17
CA HIS A 339 3.83 -10.81 12.53
C HIS A 339 3.47 -12.08 11.70
N GLU A 340 2.23 -12.58 11.77
CA GLU A 340 1.76 -13.72 10.97
C GLU A 340 1.44 -13.35 9.51
N TRP A 341 1.32 -12.05 9.18
CA TRP A 341 0.86 -11.57 7.88
C TRP A 341 1.68 -12.11 6.69
N GLY A 342 2.98 -12.41 6.89
CA GLY A 342 3.86 -12.94 5.85
C GLY A 342 3.93 -14.48 5.76
N ILE A 343 3.36 -15.21 6.72
CA ILE A 343 3.59 -16.66 6.91
C ILE A 343 2.29 -17.48 6.75
N ARG A 344 1.14 -16.89 7.07
CA ARG A 344 -0.18 -17.55 7.03
C ARG A 344 -1.09 -16.94 5.95
N ASN A 345 -2.17 -17.64 5.62
CA ASN A 345 -3.22 -17.18 4.68
C ASN A 345 -4.10 -16.07 5.28
N VAL A 346 -3.50 -14.99 5.79
CA VAL A 346 -4.14 -13.85 6.45
C VAL A 346 -3.67 -12.54 5.80
N LEU A 347 -4.46 -11.47 5.89
CA LEU A 347 -4.19 -10.19 5.24
C LEU A 347 -3.25 -9.33 6.08
N PHE A 348 -3.70 -8.95 7.27
CA PHE A 348 -2.94 -8.21 8.28
C PHE A 348 -2.64 -9.09 9.50
N GLY A 349 -3.22 -10.30 9.58
CA GLY A 349 -3.00 -11.23 10.68
C GLY A 349 -4.32 -11.80 11.20
N THR A 350 -4.28 -12.93 11.90
CA THR A 350 -5.50 -13.58 12.40
C THR A 350 -6.36 -12.63 13.24
N ILE A 351 -5.77 -11.91 14.19
CA ILE A 351 -6.50 -10.98 15.07
C ILE A 351 -6.98 -9.74 14.30
N PRO A 352 -6.10 -8.96 13.61
CA PRO A 352 -6.54 -7.80 12.83
C PRO A 352 -7.64 -8.12 11.82
N ASP A 353 -7.56 -9.25 11.11
CA ASP A 353 -8.55 -9.64 10.10
C ASP A 353 -9.93 -9.94 10.74
N ILE A 354 -9.96 -10.63 11.88
CA ILE A 354 -11.23 -10.92 12.59
C ILE A 354 -11.85 -9.62 13.14
N ILE A 355 -11.03 -8.73 13.69
CA ILE A 355 -11.49 -7.43 14.19
C ILE A 355 -12.02 -6.58 13.04
N ALA A 356 -11.32 -6.54 11.90
CA ALA A 356 -11.77 -5.84 10.71
C ALA A 356 -13.13 -6.38 10.21
N ASP A 357 -13.41 -7.67 10.35
CA ASP A 357 -14.70 -8.26 9.99
C ASP A 357 -15.83 -7.93 10.97
N ARG A 358 -15.54 -8.01 12.29
CA ARG A 358 -16.58 -8.09 13.33
C ARG A 358 -16.74 -6.83 14.18
N ALA A 359 -15.79 -5.89 14.15
CA ALA A 359 -15.89 -4.68 14.96
C ALA A 359 -17.18 -3.90 14.65
N PRO A 360 -17.82 -3.28 15.64
CA PRO A 360 -19.03 -2.48 15.43
C PRO A 360 -18.75 -1.12 14.76
N CYS A 361 -17.49 -0.67 14.75
CA CYS A 361 -17.04 0.64 14.29
C CYS A 361 -16.11 0.53 13.08
N SER A 362 -15.67 1.67 12.53
CA SER A 362 -14.73 1.66 11.40
C SER A 362 -13.36 1.16 11.85
N VAL A 363 -12.67 0.41 10.98
CA VAL A 363 -11.37 -0.21 11.30
C VAL A 363 -10.32 0.28 10.33
N LEU A 364 -9.25 0.87 10.84
CA LEU A 364 -8.06 1.22 10.08
C LEU A 364 -6.96 0.18 10.38
N MET A 365 -6.71 -0.72 9.44
CA MET A 365 -5.60 -1.66 9.56
C MET A 365 -4.33 -1.01 9.01
N VAL A 366 -3.23 -1.09 9.76
CA VAL A 366 -1.99 -0.43 9.36
C VAL A 366 -0.81 -1.39 9.33
N ARG A 367 0.08 -1.16 8.37
CA ARG A 367 1.33 -1.91 8.21
C ARG A 367 2.44 -0.92 7.96
N ARG A 368 3.40 -0.92 8.88
CA ARG A 368 4.67 -0.22 8.74
C ARG A 368 5.55 -0.90 7.70
N TYR A 369 6.10 -0.13 6.76
CA TYR A 369 7.16 -0.60 5.90
C TYR A 369 8.48 -0.68 6.67
N VAL A 370 9.14 -1.82 6.56
CA VAL A 370 10.48 -2.06 7.08
C VAL A 370 11.30 -2.60 5.93
N THR A 371 12.50 -2.04 5.72
CA THR A 371 13.42 -2.58 4.72
C THR A 371 13.82 -3.99 5.13
N ASP A 372 14.13 -4.84 4.15
CA ASP A 372 14.52 -6.24 4.36
C ASP A 372 15.87 -6.42 5.06
N ASP A 373 16.36 -5.40 5.77
CA ASP A 373 17.64 -5.44 6.46
C ASP A 373 17.59 -6.52 7.55
N TRP A 374 18.35 -7.58 7.32
CA TRP A 374 18.37 -8.86 8.05
C TRP A 374 18.55 -8.70 9.57
N LYS A 375 19.09 -7.55 10.01
CA LYS A 375 19.28 -7.21 11.42
C LYS A 375 17.96 -7.00 12.15
N LEU A 376 16.97 -6.32 11.56
CA LEU A 376 15.66 -6.10 12.21
C LEU A 376 14.91 -7.43 12.39
N LYS A 377 14.92 -8.28 11.35
CA LYS A 377 14.32 -9.63 11.40
C LYS A 377 14.99 -10.54 12.44
N ALA A 378 16.29 -10.36 12.69
CA ALA A 378 17.02 -11.14 13.69
C ALA A 378 16.65 -10.75 15.13
N THR A 379 16.50 -9.45 15.42
CA THR A 379 16.02 -8.97 16.73
C THR A 379 14.58 -9.43 16.99
N GLU A 380 13.73 -9.43 15.95
CA GLU A 380 12.36 -9.94 16.00
C GLU A 380 12.30 -11.47 16.22
N GLY A 381 13.21 -12.23 15.61
CA GLY A 381 13.32 -13.68 15.79
C GLY A 381 13.71 -14.09 17.21
N ILE A 382 14.54 -13.30 17.89
CA ILE A 382 14.97 -13.51 19.29
C ILE A 382 13.80 -13.23 20.25
N LYS A 383 12.98 -12.20 19.98
CA LYS A 383 11.75 -11.90 20.75
C LYS A 383 10.77 -13.09 20.72
N ARG A 384 10.59 -13.72 19.55
CA ARG A 384 9.72 -14.90 19.36
C ARG A 384 10.11 -16.08 20.26
N VAL A 385 11.41 -16.28 20.47
CA VAL A 385 11.93 -17.35 21.34
C VAL A 385 11.68 -17.01 22.82
N LYS A 386 11.90 -15.75 23.22
CA LYS A 386 11.64 -15.31 24.61
C LYS A 386 10.16 -15.37 24.99
N GLU A 387 9.25 -14.95 24.10
CA GLU A 387 7.79 -15.00 24.33
C GLU A 387 7.25 -16.44 24.37
N GLN A 388 7.73 -17.33 23.50
CA GLN A 388 7.34 -18.75 23.52
C GLN A 388 7.86 -19.51 24.73
N LEU A 389 8.98 -19.07 25.30
CA LEU A 389 9.57 -19.64 26.52
C LEU A 389 9.00 -19.03 27.81
N GLY A 390 8.08 -18.06 27.71
CA GLY A 390 7.49 -17.39 28.88
C GLY A 390 8.49 -16.57 29.69
N MET A 391 9.60 -16.12 29.08
CA MET A 391 10.73 -15.51 29.79
C MET A 391 10.75 -13.97 29.76
N SER A 392 9.83 -13.29 29.07
CA SER A 392 9.56 -11.86 29.31
C SER A 392 8.19 -11.41 28.80
N SER A 393 7.56 -10.44 29.49
CA SER A 393 6.40 -9.67 29.04
C SER A 393 6.78 -8.28 28.48
N SER A 394 8.05 -7.87 28.58
CA SER A 394 8.53 -6.54 28.18
C SER A 394 9.86 -6.57 27.39
N PRO A 395 10.18 -5.56 26.55
CA PRO A 395 11.41 -5.49 25.75
C PRO A 395 12.54 -4.69 26.41
N ASP A 396 13.75 -5.27 26.47
CA ASP A 396 15.00 -4.55 26.72
C ASP A 396 15.41 -3.74 25.47
N THR A 397 15.67 -2.44 25.64
CA THR A 397 16.26 -1.58 24.62
C THR A 397 17.77 -1.46 24.83
N ASP A 398 18.55 -2.21 24.06
CA ASP A 398 19.96 -1.87 23.80
C ASP A 398 20.13 -1.71 22.29
N VAL A 399 19.94 -0.47 21.80
CA VAL A 399 20.53 -0.01 20.54
C VAL A 399 20.86 1.48 20.70
N ASN A 400 22.14 1.77 20.92
CA ASN A 400 22.76 3.04 20.53
C ASN A 400 22.95 3.09 19.02
#